data_AF-A0A0E3JW49-F1
#
_entry.id   AF-A0A0E3JW49-F1
#
_cell.length_a   1.000
_cell.length_b   1.000
_cell.length_c   1.000
_cell.angle_alpha   90.00
_cell.angle_beta   90.00
_cell.angle_gamma   90.00
#
_symmetry.space_group_name_H-M   'P 1'
#
loop_
_entity.id
_entity.type
_entity.pdbx_description
1 polymer ?
#
loop_
_entity_poly.entity_id
_entity_poly.type
_entity_poly.pdbx_seq_one_letter_code
_entity_poly.pdbx_strand_id
1 'polypeptide(L)'
;MEPFYFKSYNRTVGIAHDINELEKEIERLGRDDPGCVEWHLREGHIVVWLNYIGERGLAEMLRGVGNVKEALARIREFKALKSRQRKRTRYYSK
;
A
#
# COMPACT_ATOMS: atom_id res chain seq x y z
N MET A 1 1.86 -11.92 -10.54
CA MET A 1 0.81 -11.52 -9.56
C MET A 1 -0.05 -10.47 -10.22
N GLU A 2 -1.36 -10.52 -10.01
CA GLU A 2 -2.27 -9.49 -10.54
C GLU A 2 -2.02 -8.13 -9.87
N PRO A 3 -1.97 -7.03 -10.63
CA PRO A 3 -1.78 -5.70 -10.06
C PRO A 3 -3.04 -5.20 -9.36
N PHE A 4 -2.87 -4.23 -8.47
CA PHE A 4 -3.99 -3.49 -7.91
C PHE A 4 -4.43 -2.39 -8.88
N TYR A 5 -5.73 -2.37 -9.18
CA TYR A 5 -6.33 -1.33 -10.01
C TYR A 5 -7.11 -0.37 -9.12
N PHE A 6 -6.69 0.89 -9.08
CA PHE A 6 -7.49 1.97 -8.51
C PHE A 6 -8.62 2.29 -9.47
N LYS A 7 -9.86 2.05 -9.03
CA LYS A 7 -11.07 2.32 -9.81
C LYS A 7 -11.82 3.47 -9.17
N SER A 8 -12.04 4.52 -9.95
CA SER A 8 -12.97 5.60 -9.61
C SER A 8 -14.18 5.44 -10.52
N TYR A 9 -15.33 5.12 -9.92
CA TYR A 9 -16.51 4.65 -10.65
C TYR A 9 -16.20 3.42 -11.53
N ASN A 10 -16.31 3.55 -12.85
CA ASN A 10 -16.05 2.49 -13.84
C ASN A 10 -14.75 2.68 -14.62
N ARG A 11 -13.85 3.56 -14.16
CA ARG A 11 -12.58 3.84 -14.83
C ARG A 11 -11.42 3.49 -13.94
N THR A 12 -10.44 2.79 -14.51
CA THR A 12 -9.13 2.62 -13.89
C THR A 12 -8.40 3.95 -13.95
N VAL A 13 -8.05 4.50 -12.79
CA VAL A 13 -7.36 5.78 -12.64
C VAL A 13 -5.93 5.63 -12.12
N GLY A 14 -5.54 4.42 -11.74
CA GLY A 14 -4.19 4.08 -11.27
C GLY A 14 -3.96 2.58 -11.23
N ILE A 15 -2.70 2.15 -11.29
CA ILE A 15 -2.29 0.74 -11.28
C ILE A 15 -1.04 0.60 -10.42
N ALA A 16 -1.00 -0.40 -9.54
CA ALA A 16 0.18 -0.73 -8.73
C ALA A 16 0.50 -2.22 -8.79
N HIS A 17 1.75 -2.55 -9.14
CA HIS A 17 2.24 -3.94 -9.18
C HIS A 17 2.98 -4.35 -7.91
N ASP A 18 3.43 -3.37 -7.12
CA ASP A 18 4.14 -3.59 -5.87
C ASP A 18 3.85 -2.48 -4.84
N ILE A 19 4.47 -2.56 -3.66
CA ILE A 19 4.29 -1.58 -2.58
C ILE A 19 4.81 -0.18 -2.97
N ASN A 20 5.86 -0.10 -3.79
CA ASN A 20 6.42 1.20 -4.19
C ASN A 20 5.48 1.92 -5.15
N GLU A 21 4.90 1.20 -6.10
CA GLU A 21 3.89 1.74 -6.99
C GLU A 21 2.60 2.06 -6.24
N LEU A 22 2.20 1.22 -5.28
CA LEU A 22 1.06 1.50 -4.40
C LEU A 22 1.25 2.83 -3.65
N GLU A 23 2.43 3.06 -3.06
CA GLU A 23 2.74 4.34 -2.38
C GLU A 23 2.62 5.53 -3.34
N LYS A 24 3.22 5.43 -4.53
CA LYS A 24 3.21 6.51 -5.53
C LYS A 24 1.80 6.83 -6.00
N GLU A 25 0.99 5.81 -6.26
CA GLU A 25 -0.38 5.99 -6.72
C GLU A 25 -1.29 6.53 -5.62
N ILE A 26 -1.14 6.08 -4.37
CA ILE A 26 -1.84 6.67 -3.22
C ILE A 26 -1.46 8.14 -3.03
N GLU A 27 -0.18 8.51 -3.21
CA GLU A 27 0.27 9.90 -3.10
C GLU A 27 -0.23 10.78 -4.25
N ARG A 28 -0.24 10.26 -5.48
CA ARG A 28 -0.77 10.97 -6.65
C ARG A 28 -2.28 11.13 -6.56
N LEU A 29 -3.02 10.03 -6.45
CA LEU A 29 -4.48 10.06 -6.34
C LEU A 29 -4.94 10.73 -5.05
N GLY A 30 -4.19 10.66 -3.96
CA GLY A 30 -4.51 11.38 -2.74
C GLY A 30 -4.55 12.91 -2.90
N ARG A 31 -3.90 13.46 -3.94
CA ARG A 31 -3.98 14.88 -4.31
C ARG A 31 -5.09 15.13 -5.35
N ASP A 32 -5.21 14.24 -6.33
CA ASP A 32 -6.07 14.44 -7.51
C ASP A 32 -7.52 13.94 -7.29
N ASP A 33 -7.70 12.81 -6.61
CA ASP A 33 -8.97 12.13 -6.31
C ASP A 33 -8.85 11.34 -4.97
N PRO A 34 -8.83 12.04 -3.82
CA PRO A 34 -8.71 11.39 -2.51
C PRO A 34 -9.87 10.43 -2.23
N GLY A 35 -11.06 10.72 -2.77
CA GLY A 35 -12.26 9.88 -2.59
C GLY A 35 -12.07 8.46 -3.11
N CYS A 36 -11.40 8.28 -4.25
CA CYS A 36 -11.06 6.96 -4.78
C CYS A 36 -10.17 6.17 -3.81
N VAL A 37 -9.09 6.79 -3.31
CA VAL A 37 -8.16 6.14 -2.39
C VAL A 37 -8.85 5.78 -1.07
N GLU A 38 -9.58 6.72 -0.48
CA GLU A 38 -10.26 6.53 0.81
C GLU A 38 -11.37 5.50 0.73
N TRP A 39 -12.07 5.39 -0.40
CA TRP A 39 -13.01 4.31 -0.64
C TRP A 39 -12.30 2.95 -0.67
N HIS A 40 -11.24 2.79 -1.45
CA HIS A 40 -10.48 1.54 -1.49
C HIS A 40 -9.86 1.14 -0.15
N LEU A 41 -9.46 2.12 0.67
CA LEU A 41 -8.97 1.91 2.03
C LEU A 41 -10.09 1.41 2.96
N ARG A 42 -11.22 2.12 3.02
CA ARG A 42 -12.36 1.78 3.90
C ARG A 42 -13.00 0.43 3.57
N GLU A 43 -13.14 0.12 2.29
CA GLU A 43 -13.66 -1.18 1.84
C GLU A 43 -12.63 -2.32 2.00
N GLY A 44 -11.39 -2.01 2.39
CA GLY A 44 -10.34 -3.01 2.60
C GLY A 44 -9.78 -3.63 1.32
N HIS A 45 -10.06 -3.05 0.14
CA HIS A 45 -9.57 -3.56 -1.15
C HIS A 45 -8.04 -3.68 -1.20
N ILE A 46 -7.34 -2.65 -0.69
CA ILE A 46 -5.88 -2.63 -0.64
C ILE A 46 -5.37 -3.71 0.34
N VAL A 47 -6.05 -3.90 1.48
CA VAL A 47 -5.69 -4.93 2.47
C VAL A 47 -5.82 -6.33 1.90
N VAL A 48 -6.89 -6.61 1.14
CA VAL A 48 -7.11 -7.89 0.46
C VAL A 48 -5.99 -8.16 -0.55
N TRP A 49 -5.66 -7.17 -1.38
CA TRP A 49 -4.59 -7.30 -2.38
C TRP A 49 -3.22 -7.51 -1.73
N LEU A 50 -2.89 -6.79 -0.67
CA LEU A 50 -1.64 -6.97 0.07
C LEU A 50 -1.51 -8.38 0.65
N ASN A 51 -2.60 -8.93 1.19
CA ASN A 51 -2.62 -10.31 1.66
C ASN A 51 -2.39 -11.31 0.52
N TYR A 52 -3.00 -11.05 -0.63
CA TYR A 52 -2.85 -11.89 -1.83
C TYR A 52 -1.40 -11.93 -2.35
N ILE A 53 -0.70 -10.80 -2.39
CA ILE A 53 0.71 -10.74 -2.81
C ILE A 53 1.71 -11.15 -1.72
N GLY A 54 1.23 -11.50 -0.52
CA GLY A 54 2.05 -11.97 0.60
C GLY A 54 2.60 -10.90 1.54
N GLU A 55 2.22 -9.62 1.36
CA GLU A 55 2.67 -8.49 2.20
C GLU A 55 1.78 -8.33 3.45
N ARG A 56 1.61 -9.43 4.19
CA ARG A 56 0.69 -9.54 5.35
C ARG A 56 0.96 -8.52 6.46
N GLY A 57 2.23 -8.19 6.70
CA GLY A 57 2.60 -7.19 7.72
C GLY A 57 2.04 -5.80 7.39
N LEU A 58 2.12 -5.39 6.12
CA LEU A 58 1.54 -4.13 5.68
C LEU A 58 0.02 -4.19 5.65
N ALA A 59 -0.56 -5.34 5.28
CA ALA A 59 -2.00 -5.55 5.29
C ALA A 59 -2.61 -5.32 6.69
N GLU A 60 -1.98 -5.85 7.74
CA GLU A 60 -2.39 -5.59 9.13
C GLU A 60 -2.23 -4.12 9.52
N MET A 61 -1.12 -3.48 9.13
CA MET A 61 -0.89 -2.04 9.41
C MET A 61 -1.91 -1.12 8.75
N LEU A 62 -2.53 -1.54 7.65
CA LEU A 62 -3.57 -0.77 6.94
C LEU A 62 -5.00 -1.17 7.33
N ARG A 63 -5.19 -2.19 8.17
CA ARG A 63 -6.51 -2.62 8.62
C ARG A 63 -7.22 -1.46 9.34
N GLY A 64 -8.41 -1.09 8.86
CA GLY A 64 -9.23 -0.01 9.43
C GLY A 64 -8.76 1.40 9.11
N VAL A 65 -7.68 1.58 8.33
CA VAL A 65 -7.25 2.90 7.85
C VAL A 65 -8.25 3.39 6.82
N GLY A 66 -8.68 4.65 6.93
CA GLY A 66 -9.70 5.23 6.04
C GLY A 66 -9.29 6.52 5.32
N ASN A 67 -8.09 7.04 5.57
CA ASN A 67 -7.63 8.30 5.01
C ASN A 67 -6.23 8.18 4.37
N VAL A 68 -5.96 9.02 3.36
CA VAL A 68 -4.72 9.02 2.57
C VAL A 68 -3.48 9.22 3.42
N LYS A 69 -3.52 10.20 4.34
CA LYS A 69 -2.35 10.61 5.14
C LYS A 69 -1.85 9.47 6.01
N GLU A 70 -2.75 8.80 6.71
CA GLU A 70 -2.42 7.66 7.54
C GLU A 70 -1.92 6.48 6.72
N ALA A 71 -2.55 6.17 5.58
CA ALA A 71 -2.11 5.10 4.71
C ALA A 71 -0.66 5.29 4.25
N LEU A 72 -0.30 6.50 3.79
CA LEU A 72 1.08 6.83 3.41
C LEU A 72 2.06 6.68 4.57
N ALA A 73 1.67 7.12 5.78
CA ALA A 73 2.52 6.98 6.97
C ALA A 73 2.82 5.52 7.28
N ARG A 74 1.80 4.64 7.28
CA ARG A 74 1.95 3.20 7.54
C ARG A 74 2.79 2.50 6.48
N ILE A 75 2.60 2.84 5.19
CA ILE A 75 3.40 2.28 4.09
C ILE A 75 4.87 2.64 4.24
N ARG A 76 5.17 3.92 4.54
CA ARG A 76 6.55 4.40 4.72
C ARG A 76 7.22 3.79 5.94
N GLU A 77 6.49 3.66 7.04
CA GLU A 77 6.95 2.95 8.25
C GLU A 77 7.29 1.50 7.95
N PHE A 78 6.39 0.76 7.28
CA PHE A 78 6.63 -0.62 6.88
C PHE A 78 7.89 -0.77 6.03
N LYS A 79 8.07 0.08 5.02
CA LYS A 79 9.28 0.08 4.16
C LYS A 79 10.54 0.32 4.97
N ALA A 80 10.51 1.26 5.92
CA ALA A 80 11.62 1.53 6.83
C ALA A 80 11.99 0.30 7.68
N LEU A 81 10.99 -0.36 8.28
CA LEU A 81 11.19 -1.60 9.05
C LEU A 81 11.77 -2.74 8.20
N LYS A 82 11.22 -2.98 7.01
CA LYS A 82 11.68 -4.02 6.08
C LYS A 82 13.12 -3.79 5.63
N SER A 83 13.52 -2.53 5.40
CA SER A 83 14.90 -2.19 5.05
C SER A 83 15.89 -2.48 6.18
N ARG A 84 15.50 -2.20 7.44
CA ARG A 84 16.32 -2.46 8.63
C ARG A 84 16.53 -3.96 8.86
N GLN A 85 15.48 -4.76 8.68
CA GLN A 85 15.57 -6.22 8.82
C GLN A 85 16.49 -6.85 7.76
N ARG A 86 16.40 -6.39 6.50
CA ARG A 86 17.30 -6.81 5.42
C ARG A 86 18.77 -6.52 5.75
N LYS A 87 19.08 -5.33 6.28
CA LYS A 87 20.45 -4.96 6.69
C LYS A 87 20.97 -5.87 7.81
N ARG A 88 20.17 -6.15 8.84
CA ARG A 88 20.56 -7.06 9.94
C ARG A 88 20.85 -8.47 9.43
N THR A 89 19.97 -9.04 8.61
CA THR A 89 20.17 -10.40 8.07
C THR A 89 21.46 -10.52 7.26
N ARG A 90 21.78 -9.52 6.44
CA ARG A 90 23.03 -9.48 5.66
C ARG A 90 24.29 -9.38 6.53
N TYR A 91 24.19 -8.76 7.70
CA TYR A 91 25.31 -8.64 8.63
C TYR A 91 25.65 -9.98 9.30
N TYR A 92 24.65 -10.74 9.73
CA TYR A 92 24.85 -12.03 10.41
C TYR A 92 25.15 -13.21 9.46
N SER A 93 24.99 -13.02 8.15
CA SER A 93 25.25 -14.06 7.15
C SER A 93 26.66 -13.98 6.53
N LYS A 94 27.53 -13.16 7.12
CA LYS A 94 28.97 -13.04 6.82
C LYS A 94 29.77 -13.61 7.98
#